data_AF-A0A182EPQ9-F1
#
_entry.id   AF-A0A182EPQ9-F1
#
_cell.length_a   1.000
_cell.length_b   1.000
_cell.length_c   1.000
_cell.angle_alpha   90.00
_cell.angle_beta   90.00
_cell.angle_gamma   90.00
#
_symmetry.space_group_name_H-M   'P 1'
#
loop_
_entity.id
_entity.type
_entity.pdbx_description
1 polymer ?
#
loop_
_entity_poly.entity_id
_entity_poly.type
_entity_poly.pdbx_seq_one_letter_code
_entity_poly.pdbx_strand_id
1 'polypeptide(L)'
;MKSNDPEDVELFDIISEMLTYEPSQRITLGSALDHRYFKRLAPHLRLHESGTSSNGSSSSATAPAATKIVTAEAIVIAEGDGDGEER
;
A
#
# COMPACT_ATOMS: atom_id res chain seq x y z
N MET A 1 -11.14 25.54 22.59
CA MET A 1 -9.82 24.89 22.42
C MET A 1 -8.77 25.99 22.43
N LYS A 2 -7.76 25.90 23.29
CA LYS A 2 -6.65 26.88 23.30
C LYS A 2 -5.67 26.42 22.24
N SER A 3 -5.92 26.82 21.00
CA SER A 3 -5.18 26.47 19.78
C SER A 3 -3.69 26.88 19.75
N ASN A 4 -3.09 27.14 20.91
CA ASN A 4 -1.69 27.48 21.10
C ASN A 4 -1.00 26.59 22.15
N ASP A 5 -1.67 25.53 22.63
CA ASP A 5 -0.98 24.47 23.35
C ASP A 5 -0.09 23.68 22.35
N PRO A 6 1.19 23.38 22.68
CA PRO A 6 2.03 22.56 21.82
C PRO A 6 1.37 21.23 21.42
N GLU A 7 0.51 20.64 22.28
CA GLU A 7 -0.18 19.40 21.94
C GLU A 7 -1.24 19.58 20.84
N ASP A 8 -1.95 20.71 20.85
CA ASP A 8 -2.93 21.05 19.82
C ASP A 8 -2.22 21.31 18.48
N VAL A 9 -1.07 22.00 18.51
CA VAL A 9 -0.25 22.26 17.32
C VAL A 9 0.21 20.95 16.67
N GLU A 10 0.78 20.03 17.46
CA GLU A 10 1.23 18.73 16.97
C GLU A 10 0.08 17.85 16.45
N LEU A 11 -1.11 17.97 17.05
CA LEU A 11 -2.30 17.26 16.59
C LEU A 11 -2.78 17.75 15.22
N PHE A 12 -2.84 19.07 15.01
CA PHE A 12 -3.26 19.61 13.72
C PHE A 12 -2.21 19.37 12.63
N ASP A 13 -0.93 19.36 12.99
CA ASP A 13 0.17 19.03 12.08
C ASP A 13 -0.03 17.64 11.46
N ILE A 14 -0.18 16.60 12.30
CA ILE A 14 -0.37 15.22 11.82
C ILE A 14 -1.67 15.04 11.02
N ILE A 15 -2.76 15.71 11.42
CA ILE A 15 -4.02 15.66 10.68
C ILE A 15 -3.84 16.29 9.29
N SER A 16 -3.13 17.41 9.20
CA SER A 16 -2.89 18.08 7.92
C SER A 16 -2.11 17.18 6.95
N GLU A 17 -1.09 16.48 7.44
CA GLU A 17 -0.30 15.54 6.63
C GLU A 17 -1.14 14.34 6.17
N MET A 18 -2.00 13.78 7.03
CA MET A 18 -2.90 12.67 6.68
C MET A 18 -4.00 13.07 5.69
N LEU A 19 -4.45 14.32 5.74
CA LEU A 19 -5.50 14.86 4.86
C LEU A 19 -4.94 15.58 3.62
N THR A 20 -3.66 15.37 3.30
CA THR A 20 -3.05 15.90 2.09
C THR A 20 -3.81 15.38 0.86
N TYR A 21 -4.21 16.32 0.00
CA TYR A 21 -4.97 16.03 -1.21
C TYR A 21 -4.18 15.10 -2.15
N GLU A 22 -2.94 15.47 -2.45
CA GLU A 22 -2.04 14.68 -3.27
C GLU A 22 -1.63 13.38 -2.56
N PRO A 23 -2.03 12.19 -3.06
CA PRO A 23 -1.77 10.92 -2.38
C PRO A 23 -0.27 10.61 -2.29
N SER A 24 0.52 11.06 -3.26
CA SER A 24 1.98 10.90 -3.28
C SER A 24 2.69 11.72 -2.19
N GLN A 25 2.04 12.78 -1.68
CA GLN A 25 2.57 13.64 -0.63
C GLN A 25 1.96 13.32 0.74
N ARG A 26 0.90 12.51 0.78
CA ARG A 26 0.25 12.09 2.02
C ARG A 26 1.20 11.23 2.85
N ILE A 27 1.26 11.52 4.14
CA ILE A 27 2.07 10.74 5.08
C ILE A 27 1.64 9.25 5.06
N THR A 28 2.62 8.37 5.15
CA THR A 28 2.37 6.92 5.29
C THR A 28 1.95 6.59 6.72
N LEU A 29 1.20 5.50 6.91
CA LEU A 29 0.77 5.08 8.26
C LEU A 29 1.95 4.88 9.22
N GLY A 30 3.06 4.27 8.76
CA GLY A 30 4.25 4.09 9.59
C GLY A 30 4.85 5.42 10.04
N SER A 31 5.02 6.36 9.10
CA SER A 31 5.53 7.71 9.42
C SER A 31 4.57 8.48 10.34
N ALA A 32 3.26 8.28 10.19
CA ALA A 32 2.26 8.92 11.04
C ALA A 32 2.33 8.43 12.49
N LEU A 33 2.55 7.13 12.71
CA LEU A 33 2.70 6.55 14.05
C LEU A 33 4.01 6.96 14.74
N ASP A 34 5.02 7.36 13.96
CA ASP A 34 6.28 7.91 14.46
C ASP A 34 6.29 9.43 14.69
N HIS A 35 5.14 10.10 14.47
CA HIS A 35 4.96 11.54 14.66
C HIS A 35 5.08 11.95 16.15
N ARG A 36 5.52 13.19 16.41
CA ARG A 36 5.74 13.75 17.77
C ARG A 36 4.52 13.58 18.69
N TYR A 37 3.34 13.80 18.11
CA TYR A 37 2.06 13.60 18.78
C TYR A 37 1.94 12.21 19.45
N PHE A 38 2.25 11.13 18.71
CA PHE A 38 2.20 9.76 19.23
C PHE A 38 3.44 9.40 20.06
N LYS A 39 4.60 10.02 19.80
CA LYS A 39 5.81 9.88 20.63
C LYS A 39 5.68 10.50 22.02
N ARG A 40 4.62 11.23 22.32
CA ARG A 40 4.34 11.67 23.69
C ARG A 40 3.63 10.59 24.52
N LEU A 41 2.99 9.62 23.87
CA LEU A 41 2.37 8.49 24.54
C LEU A 41 3.42 7.63 25.22
N ALA A 42 3.06 7.04 26.36
CA ALA A 42 3.92 6.06 27.03
C ALA A 42 4.17 4.85 26.11
N PRO A 43 5.35 4.20 26.17
CA PRO A 43 5.73 3.14 25.23
C PRO A 43 4.71 1.99 25.15
N HIS A 44 4.06 1.64 26.26
CA HIS A 44 3.04 0.59 26.30
C HIS A 44 1.75 0.94 25.54
N LEU A 45 1.52 2.22 25.24
CA LEU A 45 0.41 2.68 24.39
C LEU A 45 0.79 2.74 22.91
N ARG A 46 2.08 2.55 22.58
CA ARG A 46 2.60 2.53 21.21
C ARG A 46 2.64 1.11 20.68
N LEU A 47 1.46 0.65 20.24
CA LEU A 47 1.26 -0.70 19.74
C LEU A 47 2.12 -1.01 18.51
N HIS A 48 2.55 -0.01 17.74
CA HIS A 48 3.37 -0.18 16.54
C HIS A 48 4.83 -0.51 16.86
N GLU A 49 5.38 0.03 17.95
CA GLU A 49 6.73 -0.30 18.44
C GLU A 49 6.77 -1.68 19.11
N SER A 50 5.64 -2.12 19.66
CA SER A 50 5.54 -3.32 20.52
C SER A 50 5.54 -4.65 19.76
N GLY A 51 5.73 -4.65 18.44
CA GLY A 51 6.11 -5.82 17.65
C GLY A 51 5.30 -7.09 17.89
N THR A 52 4.31 -7.33 17.03
CA THR A 52 4.12 -8.67 16.42
C THR A 52 4.14 -9.89 17.38
N SER A 53 3.50 -9.83 18.54
CA SER A 53 3.44 -10.96 19.48
C SER A 53 2.05 -11.59 19.64
N SER A 54 1.10 -11.25 18.77
CA SER A 54 -0.10 -12.05 18.57
C SER A 54 -0.37 -12.21 17.08
N ASN A 55 0.28 -13.23 16.52
CA ASN A 55 -0.06 -13.84 15.25
C ASN A 55 -1.54 -14.29 15.29
N GLY A 56 -2.45 -13.39 14.97
CA GLY A 56 -3.82 -13.71 14.56
C GLY A 56 -3.74 -14.28 13.16
N SER A 57 -3.44 -15.58 13.05
CA SER A 57 -3.62 -16.34 11.82
C SER A 57 -5.10 -16.34 11.43
N SER A 58 -5.56 -15.29 10.76
CA SER A 58 -6.67 -15.41 9.82
C SER A 58 -6.06 -15.80 8.48
N SER A 59 -6.05 -17.10 8.24
CA SER A 59 -5.88 -17.68 6.92
C SER A 59 -6.96 -17.11 5.99
N SER A 60 -6.68 -16.01 5.31
CA SER A 60 -7.44 -15.59 4.14
C SER A 60 -6.72 -16.18 2.94
N ALA A 61 -7.41 -17.13 2.31
CA ALA A 61 -6.92 -17.97 1.23
C ALA A 61 -6.22 -17.16 0.14
N THR A 62 -5.08 -17.70 -0.32
CA THR A 62 -4.42 -17.31 -1.56
C THR A 62 -5.41 -17.45 -2.71
N ALA A 63 -5.90 -16.34 -3.24
CA ALA A 63 -6.53 -16.28 -4.54
C ALA A 63 -5.42 -16.22 -5.62
N PRO A 64 -5.29 -17.20 -6.53
CA PRO A 64 -4.38 -17.06 -7.66
C PRO A 64 -5.08 -16.24 -8.75
N ALA A 65 -4.93 -14.91 -8.68
CA ALA A 65 -5.34 -14.02 -9.77
C ALA A 65 -4.16 -13.76 -10.72
N ALA A 66 -4.23 -14.43 -11.88
CA ALA A 66 -3.85 -13.97 -13.22
C ALA A 66 -2.51 -13.22 -13.45
N THR A 67 -1.67 -13.89 -14.26
CA THR A 67 -0.97 -13.34 -15.44
C THR A 67 0.36 -12.60 -15.23
N LYS A 68 1.45 -13.29 -15.60
CA LYS A 68 2.38 -12.88 -16.67
C LYS A 68 3.28 -14.07 -17.03
N ILE A 69 2.97 -14.77 -18.12
CA ILE A 69 3.93 -15.65 -18.79
C ILE A 69 4.48 -14.87 -19.97
N VAL A 70 5.69 -14.36 -19.83
CA VAL A 70 6.52 -13.92 -20.95
C VAL A 70 7.55 -15.00 -21.16
N THR A 71 7.30 -15.88 -22.12
CA THR A 71 8.36 -16.68 -22.76
C THR A 71 8.16 -16.50 -24.25
N ALA A 72 9.02 -15.66 -24.82
CA ALA A 72 9.30 -15.69 -26.24
C ALA A 72 10.08 -16.97 -26.49
N GLU A 73 9.57 -17.88 -27.32
CA GLU A 73 10.34 -18.73 -28.23
C GLU A 73 9.45 -19.09 -29.43
N ALA A 74 10.10 -19.20 -30.58
CA ALA A 74 9.55 -19.09 -31.92
C ALA A 74 8.45 -20.11 -32.24
N ILE A 75 7.31 -19.62 -32.74
CA ILE A 75 6.33 -20.46 -33.44
C ILE A 75 6.65 -20.37 -34.93
N VAL A 76 7.32 -21.41 -35.43
CA VAL A 76 7.52 -21.67 -36.86
C VAL A 76 6.42 -22.63 -37.28
N ILE A 77 5.43 -22.15 -38.05
CA ILE A 77 4.50 -23.00 -38.81
C ILE A 77 4.20 -22.23 -40.11
N ALA A 78 5.08 -22.37 -41.09
CA ALA A 78 4.92 -23.26 -42.26
C ALA A 78 3.83 -22.77 -43.22
N GLU A 79 4.30 -22.25 -44.36
CA GLU A 79 3.52 -21.80 -45.51
C GLU A 79 2.60 -22.92 -46.03
N GLY A 80 1.37 -22.54 -46.37
CA GLY A 80 0.43 -23.33 -47.15
C GLY A 80 -0.24 -22.40 -48.16
N ASP A 81 0.40 -22.27 -49.31
CA ASP A 81 -0.10 -21.75 -50.58
C ASP A 81 -1.41 -22.47 -50.99
N GLY A 82 -2.36 -21.73 -51.57
CA GLY A 82 -3.56 -22.36 -52.15
C GLY A 82 -4.71 -21.42 -52.48
N ASP A 83 -4.55 -20.72 -53.61
CA ASP A 83 -5.54 -20.05 -54.47
C ASP A 83 -6.97 -20.65 -54.56
N GLY A 84 -7.93 -19.79 -54.90
CA GLY A 84 -9.21 -20.16 -55.55
C GLY A 84 -10.44 -19.54 -54.88
N GLU A 85 -10.92 -18.37 -55.30
CA GLU A 85 -11.86 -18.15 -56.43
C GLU A 85 -13.33 -18.56 -56.13
N GLU A 86 -14.20 -17.53 -56.21
CA GLU A 86 -15.53 -17.53 -56.84
C GLU A 86 -16.72 -18.32 -56.23
N ARG A 87 -17.63 -17.60 -55.56
CA ARG A 87 -18.96 -17.23 -56.09
C ARG A 87 -19.82 -16.45 -55.10
#